data_AF-A0AA36ANI7-F1
#
_entry.id   AF-A0AA36ANI7-F1
#
_cell.length_a   1.000
_cell.length_b   1.000
_cell.length_c   1.000
_cell.angle_alpha   90.00
_cell.angle_beta   90.00
_cell.angle_gamma   90.00
#
_symmetry.space_group_name_H-M   'P 1'
#
loop_
_entity.id
_entity.type
_entity.pdbx_description
1 polymer ?
#
loop_
_entity_poly.entity_id
_entity_poly.type
_entity_poly.pdbx_seq_one_letter_code
_entity_poly.pdbx_strand_id
1 'polypeptide(L)'
;MDTVDNCRSINKNVQDQVSQIRYINEFEADGDNWVYKISVQGMPETKNYPFKFDEPYSSTDLFGSPFKCVVTKLADNKIQETITESIGNKMVVVKTVENDSTMSTVTTAGDVSCRIKFTKM
;
A
#
# COMPACT_ATOMS: atom_id res chain seq x y z
N MET A 1 24.91 18.94 13.96
CA MET A 1 24.50 17.70 14.62
C MET A 1 23.28 18.08 15.43
N ASP A 2 22.09 17.66 14.98
CA ASP A 2 20.83 17.59 15.75
C ASP A 2 19.69 17.24 14.77
N THR A 3 19.38 15.95 14.65
CA THR A 3 18.14 15.43 14.06
C THR A 3 17.40 14.72 15.15
N VAL A 4 16.47 15.43 15.80
CA VAL A 4 15.59 14.89 16.84
C VAL A 4 14.31 14.38 16.19
N ASP A 5 14.29 13.06 15.95
CA ASP A 5 13.29 12.14 16.51
C ASP A 5 11.79 12.57 16.43
N ASN A 6 11.25 12.73 15.22
CA ASN A 6 9.83 13.08 15.02
C ASN A 6 8.87 11.89 14.85
N CYS A 7 9.32 10.64 15.11
CA CYS A 7 8.48 9.44 15.01
C CYS A 7 7.82 9.01 16.34
N ARG A 8 7.92 9.81 17.42
CA ARG A 8 7.53 9.38 18.80
C ARG A 8 6.08 9.62 19.23
N SER A 9 5.16 10.00 18.35
CA SER A 9 3.79 10.36 18.76
C SER A 9 2.66 9.51 18.17
N ILE A 10 2.96 8.32 17.64
CA ILE A 10 1.88 7.33 17.45
C ILE A 10 1.53 6.79 18.83
N ASN A 11 0.35 7.16 19.34
CA ASN A 11 -0.20 6.64 20.59
C ASN A 11 -0.18 5.10 20.54
N LYS A 12 0.40 4.45 21.55
CA LYS A 12 0.51 2.99 21.66
C LYS A 12 -0.83 2.28 21.40
N ASN A 13 -1.94 2.87 21.82
CA ASN A 13 -3.27 2.31 21.56
C ASN A 13 -3.64 2.30 20.07
N VAL A 14 -3.24 3.31 19.30
CA VAL A 14 -3.45 3.37 17.85
C VAL A 14 -2.54 2.36 17.15
N GLN A 15 -1.30 2.25 17.59
CA GLN A 15 -0.36 1.24 17.07
C GLN A 15 -0.89 -0.19 17.32
N ASP A 16 -1.36 -0.47 18.54
CA ASP A 16 -1.90 -1.77 18.91
C ASP A 16 -3.19 -2.08 18.14
N GLN A 17 -4.10 -1.10 17.98
CA GLN A 17 -5.31 -1.25 17.18
C GLN A 17 -5.01 -1.55 15.72
N VAL A 18 -4.09 -0.81 15.09
CA VAL A 18 -3.71 -1.03 13.68
C VAL A 18 -3.01 -2.39 13.50
N SER A 19 -2.22 -2.84 14.48
CA SER A 19 -1.55 -4.15 14.42
C SER A 19 -2.49 -5.36 14.41
N GLN A 20 -3.72 -5.18 14.89
CA GLN A 20 -4.75 -6.22 14.91
C GLN A 20 -5.59 -6.25 13.63
N ILE A 21 -5.48 -5.24 12.78
CA ILE A 21 -6.20 -5.18 11.52
C ILE A 21 -5.61 -6.20 10.55
N ARG A 22 -6.43 -7.17 10.13
CA ARG A 22 -6.06 -8.13 9.10
C ARG A 22 -6.35 -7.57 7.72
N TYR A 23 -5.30 -7.45 6.91
CA TYR A 23 -5.35 -7.05 5.51
C TYR A 23 -5.14 -8.27 4.62
N ILE A 24 -6.05 -8.48 3.68
CA ILE A 24 -5.91 -9.46 2.60
C ILE A 24 -5.70 -8.68 1.30
N ASN A 25 -4.67 -9.07 0.55
CA ASN A 25 -4.30 -8.47 -0.71
C ASN A 25 -4.39 -9.54 -1.79
N GLU A 26 -5.19 -9.27 -2.82
CA GLU A 26 -5.33 -10.17 -3.97
C GLU A 26 -5.00 -9.40 -5.24
N PHE A 27 -4.29 -10.07 -6.15
CA PHE A 27 -3.93 -9.51 -7.45
C PHE A 27 -4.47 -10.44 -8.53
N GLU A 28 -5.28 -9.89 -9.43
CA GLU A 28 -5.80 -10.58 -10.60
C GLU A 28 -5.26 -9.91 -11.86
N ALA A 29 -4.92 -10.72 -12.87
CA ALA A 29 -4.37 -10.24 -14.13
C ALA A 29 -5.15 -10.85 -15.30
N ASP A 30 -5.49 -10.01 -16.28
CA ASP A 30 -6.05 -10.37 -17.57
C ASP A 30 -5.32 -9.58 -18.67
N GLY A 31 -4.25 -10.19 -19.20
CA GLY A 31 -3.31 -9.53 -20.11
C GLY A 31 -2.63 -8.33 -19.44
N ASP A 32 -2.84 -7.14 -20.04
CA ASP A 32 -2.29 -5.87 -19.53
C ASP A 32 -3.14 -5.26 -18.41
N ASN A 33 -4.36 -5.76 -18.18
CA ASN A 33 -5.26 -5.24 -17.16
C ASN A 33 -5.05 -5.99 -15.85
N TRP A 34 -4.83 -5.24 -14.77
CA TRP A 34 -4.67 -5.78 -13.43
C TRP A 34 -5.74 -5.23 -12.52
N VAL A 35 -6.11 -6.03 -11.50
CA VAL A 35 -6.97 -5.59 -10.41
C VAL A 35 -6.28 -5.92 -9.10
N TYR A 36 -5.95 -4.90 -8.33
CA TYR A 36 -5.50 -5.04 -6.95
C TYR A 36 -6.71 -4.92 -6.01
N LYS A 37 -7.01 -5.98 -5.27
CA LYS A 37 -8.11 -6.03 -4.31
C LYS A 37 -7.56 -5.96 -2.88
N ILE A 38 -8.15 -5.09 -2.08
CA ILE A 38 -7.85 -4.96 -0.65
C ILE A 38 -9.10 -5.26 0.16
N SER A 39 -9.00 -6.27 1.01
CA SER A 39 -10.00 -6.58 2.01
C SER A 39 -9.43 -6.34 3.40
N VAL A 40 -10.19 -5.66 4.25
CA VAL A 40 -9.80 -5.34 5.63
C VAL A 40 -10.82 -5.95 6.57
N GLN A 41 -10.39 -6.74 7.54
CA GLN A 41 -11.30 -7.32 8.52
C GLN A 41 -12.07 -6.22 9.24
N GLY A 42 -13.40 -6.29 9.19
CA GLY A 42 -14.30 -5.30 9.78
C GLY A 42 -14.76 -4.19 8.82
N MET A 43 -14.23 -4.11 7.61
CA MET A 43 -14.80 -3.28 6.56
C MET A 43 -15.85 -4.07 5.76
N PRO A 44 -16.96 -3.44 5.36
CA PRO A 44 -18.09 -4.14 4.74
C PRO A 44 -17.81 -4.62 3.32
N GLU A 45 -16.89 -3.97 2.60
CA GLU A 45 -16.64 -4.22 1.19
C GLU A 45 -15.15 -4.29 0.87
N THR A 46 -14.79 -5.21 -0.02
CA THR A 46 -13.48 -5.25 -0.68
C THR A 46 -13.34 -4.06 -1.62
N LYS A 47 -12.22 -3.33 -1.54
CA LYS A 47 -11.89 -2.27 -2.49
C LYS A 47 -11.09 -2.84 -3.65
N ASN A 48 -11.52 -2.52 -4.87
CA ASN A 48 -10.86 -2.94 -6.10
C ASN A 48 -10.19 -1.75 -6.77
N TYR A 49 -8.92 -1.90 -7.13
CA TYR A 49 -8.11 -0.90 -7.83
C TYR A 49 -7.69 -1.47 -9.18
N PRO A 50 -8.46 -1.20 -10.26
CA PRO A 50 -8.05 -1.57 -11.60
C PRO A 50 -6.88 -0.67 -12.03
N PHE A 51 -5.84 -1.28 -12.60
CA PHE A 51 -4.69 -0.55 -13.12
C PHE A 51 -4.08 -1.24 -14.35
N LYS A 52 -3.28 -0.47 -15.08
CA LYS A 52 -2.31 -0.98 -16.05
C LYS A 52 -0.94 -0.45 -15.64
N PHE A 53 0.11 -1.18 -15.97
CA PHE A 53 1.46 -0.71 -15.66
C PHE A 53 1.76 0.60 -16.40
N ASP A 54 2.38 1.54 -15.68
CA ASP A 54 2.82 2.85 -16.16
C ASP A 54 1.70 3.78 -16.67
N GLU A 55 0.43 3.41 -16.48
CA GLU A 55 -0.72 4.26 -16.74
C GLU A 55 -1.31 4.81 -15.41
N PRO A 56 -1.57 6.12 -15.31
CA PRO A 56 -2.21 6.70 -14.13
C PRO A 56 -3.68 6.30 -14.04
N TYR A 57 -4.15 5.99 -12.84
CA TYR A 57 -5.57 5.84 -12.51
C TYR A 57 -5.95 6.70 -11.30
N SER A 58 -7.22 7.07 -11.23
CA SER A 58 -7.81 7.78 -10.09
C SER A 58 -8.70 6.83 -9.29
N SER A 59 -8.66 6.90 -7.96
CA SER A 59 -9.56 6.13 -7.10
C SER A 59 -9.75 6.84 -5.75
N THR A 60 -10.36 6.14 -4.79
CA THR A 60 -10.50 6.56 -3.40
C THR A 60 -9.83 5.57 -2.46
N ASP A 61 -9.21 6.05 -1.40
CA ASP A 61 -8.63 5.19 -0.37
C ASP A 61 -9.73 4.47 0.45
N LEU A 62 -9.30 3.69 1.44
CA LEU A 62 -10.20 2.96 2.34
C LEU A 62 -11.16 3.88 3.13
N PHE A 63 -10.85 5.18 3.23
CA PHE A 63 -11.63 6.18 3.96
C PHE A 63 -12.42 7.12 3.02
N GLY A 64 -12.35 6.90 1.70
CA GLY A 64 -13.06 7.70 0.70
C GLY A 64 -12.29 8.91 0.19
N SER A 65 -11.04 9.13 0.62
CA SER A 65 -10.23 10.25 0.13
C SER A 65 -9.76 9.98 -1.30
N PRO A 66 -9.91 10.92 -2.25
CA PRO A 66 -9.46 10.71 -3.62
C PRO A 66 -7.93 10.64 -3.70
N PHE A 67 -7.42 9.88 -4.66
CA PHE A 67 -6.01 9.85 -5.01
C PHE A 67 -5.80 9.53 -6.49
N LYS A 68 -4.61 9.83 -7.00
CA LYS A 68 -4.08 9.32 -8.27
C LYS A 68 -2.91 8.39 -8.01
N CYS A 69 -2.84 7.28 -8.74
CA CYS A 69 -1.78 6.30 -8.59
C CYS A 69 -1.24 5.87 -9.96
N VAL A 70 0.08 5.66 -10.02
CA VAL A 70 0.76 4.97 -11.12
C VAL A 70 1.44 3.75 -10.54
N VAL A 71 1.18 2.57 -11.13
CA VAL A 71 1.87 1.33 -10.76
C VAL A 71 2.95 1.04 -11.80
N THR A 72 4.20 0.97 -11.37
CA THR A 72 5.34 0.68 -12.25
C THR A 72 5.94 -0.67 -11.86
N LYS A 73 6.22 -1.51 -12.86
CA LYS A 73 6.94 -2.77 -12.65
C LYS A 73 8.44 -2.48 -12.56
N LEU A 74 9.06 -2.78 -11.42
CA LEU A 74 10.49 -2.57 -11.20
C LEU A 74 11.31 -3.84 -11.50
N ALA A 75 10.74 -5.01 -11.24
CA ALA A 75 11.28 -6.33 -11.56
C ALA A 75 10.13 -7.35 -11.61
N ASP A 76 10.39 -8.60 -11.99
CA ASP A 76 9.35 -9.63 -12.05
C ASP A 76 8.65 -9.89 -10.72
N ASN A 77 9.37 -9.73 -9.60
CA ASN A 77 8.84 -9.91 -8.26
C ASN A 77 8.59 -8.58 -7.52
N LYS A 78 8.65 -7.42 -8.20
CA LYS A 78 8.67 -6.12 -7.54
C LYS A 78 7.92 -5.03 -8.31
N ILE A 79 6.98 -4.38 -7.63
CA ILE A 79 6.23 -3.24 -8.16
C ILE A 79 6.34 -2.02 -7.23
N GLN A 80 6.15 -0.83 -7.80
CA GLN A 80 6.03 0.42 -7.08
C GLN A 80 4.71 1.12 -7.43
N GLU A 81 3.94 1.47 -6.41
CA GLU A 81 2.79 2.36 -6.52
C GLU A 81 3.24 3.76 -6.12
N THR A 82 3.03 4.73 -7.01
CA THR A 82 3.29 6.14 -6.74
C THR A 82 1.96 6.84 -6.59
N ILE A 83 1.59 7.11 -5.35
CA ILE A 83 0.31 7.72 -5.00
C ILE A 83 0.52 9.23 -4.80
N THR A 84 -0.30 10.01 -5.49
CA THR A 84 -0.33 11.47 -5.50
C THR A 84 -1.74 11.95 -5.25
N GLU A 85 -1.90 13.22 -4.87
CA GLU A 85 -3.21 13.80 -4.51
C GLU A 85 -3.87 13.14 -3.29
N SER A 86 -3.22 12.18 -2.63
CA SER A 86 -3.53 11.74 -1.28
C SER A 86 -3.07 12.79 -0.27
N ILE A 87 -3.86 13.01 0.78
CA ILE A 87 -3.68 13.97 1.89
C ILE A 87 -2.21 14.43 2.07
N GLY A 88 -1.89 15.60 1.53
CA GLY A 88 -0.71 16.40 1.83
C GLY A 88 0.63 16.00 1.20
N ASN A 89 0.90 14.71 0.94
CA ASN A 89 2.22 14.27 0.46
C ASN A 89 2.14 13.15 -0.59
N LYS A 90 3.13 13.15 -1.49
CA LYS A 90 3.42 12.00 -2.36
C LYS A 90 3.76 10.79 -1.50
N MET A 91 3.06 9.69 -1.73
CA MET A 91 3.31 8.42 -1.07
C MET A 91 3.86 7.42 -2.09
N VAL A 92 4.87 6.66 -1.68
CA VAL A 92 5.46 5.60 -2.51
C VAL A 92 5.30 4.29 -1.76
N VAL A 93 4.69 3.30 -2.42
CA VAL A 93 4.52 1.96 -1.88
C VAL A 93 5.29 0.99 -2.76
N VAL A 94 6.25 0.28 -2.20
CA VAL A 94 7.01 -0.76 -2.90
C VAL A 94 6.58 -2.11 -2.38
N LYS A 95 6.07 -2.96 -3.26
CA LYS A 95 5.70 -4.36 -2.94
C LYS A 95 6.70 -5.30 -3.58
N THR A 96 7.26 -6.21 -2.79
CA THR A 96 8.23 -7.21 -3.24
C THR A 96 7.77 -8.58 -2.80
N VAL A 97 7.62 -9.51 -3.74
CA VAL A 97 7.47 -10.93 -3.45
C VAL A 97 8.85 -11.48 -3.10
N GLU A 98 9.05 -11.83 -1.84
CA GLU A 98 10.35 -12.26 -1.31
C GLU A 98 10.60 -13.75 -1.63
N ASN A 99 9.52 -14.54 -1.67
CA ASN A 99 9.48 -15.95 -2.02
C ASN A 99 8.03 -16.39 -2.29
N ASP A 100 7.80 -17.67 -2.58
CA ASP A 100 6.49 -18.22 -2.94
C ASP A 100 5.39 -18.04 -1.88
N SER A 101 5.75 -17.73 -0.63
CA SER A 101 4.83 -17.64 0.49
C SER A 101 4.82 -16.28 1.18
N THR A 102 5.69 -15.33 0.82
CA THR A 102 5.77 -14.03 1.52
C THR A 102 5.96 -12.86 0.58
N MET A 103 5.28 -11.75 0.93
CA MET A 103 5.42 -10.46 0.27
C MET A 103 5.73 -9.40 1.33
N SER A 104 6.65 -8.49 1.06
CA SER A 104 6.85 -7.29 1.86
C SER A 104 6.33 -6.05 1.14
N THR A 105 5.72 -5.16 1.91
CA THR A 105 5.28 -3.84 1.45
C THR A 105 6.02 -2.79 2.26
N VAL A 106 6.70 -1.87 1.60
CA VAL A 106 7.32 -0.69 2.21
C VAL A 106 6.59 0.54 1.73
N THR A 107 5.98 1.28 2.64
CA THR A 107 5.28 2.53 2.35
C THR A 107 6.11 3.69 2.89
N THR A 108 6.38 4.68 2.05
CA THR A 108 7.13 5.89 2.40
C THR A 108 6.30 7.13 2.10
N ALA A 109 6.21 8.04 3.07
CA ALA A 109 5.59 9.36 2.92
C ALA A 109 6.50 10.39 3.58
N GLY A 110 7.12 11.26 2.79
CA GLY A 110 8.18 12.17 3.27
C GLY A 110 9.40 11.39 3.78
N ASP A 111 9.80 11.65 5.02
CA ASP A 111 10.91 11.01 5.73
C ASP A 111 10.48 9.78 6.56
N VAL A 112 9.18 9.49 6.63
CA VAL A 112 8.62 8.36 7.39
C VAL A 112 8.43 7.15 6.48
N SER A 113 8.80 5.97 6.98
CA SER A 113 8.54 4.71 6.30
C SER A 113 7.97 3.66 7.24
N CYS A 114 7.08 2.81 6.70
CA CYS A 114 6.51 1.65 7.38
C CYS A 114 6.74 0.41 6.52
N ARG A 115 7.00 -0.73 7.17
CA ARG A 115 7.16 -2.02 6.50
C ARG A 115 6.18 -3.03 7.06
N ILE A 116 5.41 -3.65 6.18
CA ILE A 116 4.46 -4.72 6.50
C ILE A 116 4.88 -5.98 5.75
N LYS A 117 4.79 -7.13 6.40
CA LYS A 117 4.99 -8.44 5.77
C LYS A 117 3.67 -9.19 5.71
N PHE A 118 3.41 -9.80 4.57
CA PHE A 118 2.25 -10.62 4.28
C PHE A 118 2.69 -12.05 4.04
N THR A 119 1.89 -12.99 4.51
CA THR A 119 2.03 -14.42 4.20
C THR A 119 0.91 -14.81 3.25
N LYS A 120 1.25 -15.54 2.18
CA LYS A 120 0.30 -16.10 1.24
C LYS A 120 -0.65 -17.06 1.98
N MET A 121 -1.94 -16.99 1.64
CA MET A 121 -2.98 -17.90 2.12
C MET A 121 -3.20 -19.05 1.15
#